data_AF-A0A2I6SDA3-F1
#
_entry.id   AF-A0A2I6SDA3-F1
#
_cell.length_a   1.000
_cell.length_b   1.000
_cell.length_c   1.000
_cell.angle_alpha   90.00
_cell.angle_beta   90.00
_cell.angle_gamma   90.00
#
_symmetry.space_group_name_H-M   'P 1'
#
loop_
_entity.id
_entity.type
_entity.pdbx_description
1 polymer ?
#
loop_
_entity_poly.entity_id
_entity_poly.type
_entity_poly.pdbx_seq_one_letter_code
_entity_poly.pdbx_strand_id
1 'polypeptide(L)'
;YYPELRLQNGREAPARPEGIFARNVDILYVEEIKNYERRIRDGIDYGYFAGYNYTKYNVREKDYTNVLGNILEGNDESINKEFYGAFYRNLISLFGHIVDPVHRYGVPASVLEQPETQLRDPLFYRIAKRVLSVFYHYKSLLKPYTYDDLYMPGVTVEDITFDKLVTYFDTFDFEINNALSFSKPEDGADFSYVARQYRLNHKPFFYHLKVKSEKEVDSVVRVFIGPKYDALGREYSLEERKQYYLLLDTFNYKLTA
;
A
#
# COMPACT_ATOMS: atom_id res chain seq x y z
N TYR A 1 -2.83 15.81 13.20
CA TYR A 1 -1.73 15.85 12.22
C TYR A 1 -1.70 17.25 11.62
N TYR A 2 -0.57 17.93 11.75
CA TYR A 2 -0.36 19.28 11.22
C TYR A 2 0.64 19.18 10.06
N PRO A 3 0.25 19.40 8.79
CA PRO A 3 1.10 19.08 7.65
C PRO A 3 2.33 19.97 7.45
N GLU A 4 2.34 21.20 7.97
CA GLU A 4 3.38 22.22 7.69
C GLU A 4 3.61 22.45 6.18
N LEU A 5 2.54 22.35 5.38
CA LEU A 5 2.59 22.50 3.93
C LEU A 5 1.68 23.62 3.46
N ARG A 6 2.17 24.36 2.48
CA ARG A 6 1.40 25.31 1.69
C ARG A 6 1.22 24.74 0.29
N LEU A 7 -0.03 24.72 -0.19
CA LEU A 7 -0.37 24.25 -1.51
C LEU A 7 0.06 25.27 -2.57
N GLN A 8 0.10 24.84 -3.84
CA GLN A 8 0.47 25.67 -4.98
C GLN A 8 -0.38 26.94 -5.12
N ASN A 9 -1.63 26.91 -4.66
CA ASN A 9 -2.52 28.07 -4.63
C ASN A 9 -2.23 29.06 -3.48
N GLY A 10 -1.14 28.88 -2.73
CA GLY A 10 -0.73 29.73 -1.62
C GLY A 10 -1.49 29.49 -0.30
N ARG A 11 -2.47 28.58 -0.28
CA ARG A 11 -3.24 28.27 0.93
C ARG A 11 -2.60 27.13 1.71
N GLU A 12 -2.67 27.20 3.03
CA GLU A 12 -2.14 26.17 3.91
C GLU A 12 -2.99 24.90 3.82
N ALA A 13 -2.33 23.74 3.76
CA ALA A 13 -3.00 22.46 3.84
C ALA A 13 -3.64 22.32 5.23
N PRO A 14 -4.90 21.84 5.32
CA PRO A 14 -5.61 21.82 6.59
C PRO A 14 -4.96 20.88 7.59
N ALA A 15 -4.81 21.38 8.82
CA ALA A 15 -4.47 20.55 9.96
C ALA A 15 -5.69 19.76 10.43
N ARG A 16 -5.48 18.50 10.84
CA ARG A 16 -6.51 17.69 11.49
C ARG A 16 -6.26 17.65 13.01
N PRO A 17 -7.08 18.34 13.83
CA PRO A 17 -7.05 18.26 15.29
C PRO A 17 -7.30 16.84 15.81
N GLU A 18 -6.90 16.60 17.05
CA GLU A 18 -7.23 15.38 17.78
C GLU A 18 -8.72 15.37 18.19
N GLY A 19 -9.26 14.17 18.43
CA GLY A 19 -10.64 14.00 18.91
C GLY A 19 -11.74 14.23 17.86
N ILE A 20 -11.39 14.42 16.58
CA ILE A 20 -12.38 14.55 15.51
C ILE A 20 -12.81 13.16 15.01
N PHE A 21 -14.11 12.98 14.86
CA PHE A 21 -14.73 11.79 14.30
C PHE A 21 -15.26 12.05 12.90
N ALA A 22 -15.22 11.04 12.04
CA ALA A 22 -15.81 11.13 10.70
C ALA A 22 -17.31 11.40 10.78
N ARG A 23 -17.78 12.28 9.90
CA ARG A 23 -19.19 12.67 9.72
C ARG A 23 -19.50 12.64 8.23
N ASN A 24 -20.77 12.79 7.88
CA ASN A 24 -21.15 12.90 6.47
C ASN A 24 -20.45 14.11 5.83
N VAL A 25 -19.96 13.92 4.61
CA VAL A 25 -19.24 14.91 3.82
C VAL A 25 -20.02 15.13 2.54
N ASP A 26 -20.55 16.33 2.33
CA ASP A 26 -21.35 16.68 1.14
C ASP A 26 -22.39 15.60 0.76
N ILE A 27 -22.22 14.92 -0.38
CA ILE A 27 -23.07 13.83 -0.86
C ILE A 27 -22.64 12.43 -0.37
N LEU A 28 -21.54 12.32 0.35
CA LEU A 28 -20.95 11.07 0.85
C LEU A 28 -21.32 10.82 2.30
N TYR A 29 -22.08 9.74 2.53
CA TYR A 29 -22.57 9.38 3.85
C TYR A 29 -21.69 8.31 4.51
N VAL A 30 -21.39 8.48 5.79
CA VAL A 30 -20.59 7.48 6.55
C VAL A 30 -21.23 6.11 6.51
N GLU A 31 -22.56 6.06 6.60
CA GLU A 31 -23.32 4.82 6.57
C GLU A 31 -23.25 4.12 5.21
N GLU A 32 -23.19 4.88 4.12
CA GLU A 32 -23.03 4.34 2.77
C GLU A 32 -21.67 3.65 2.60
N ILE A 33 -20.59 4.27 3.10
CA ILE A 33 -19.25 3.67 3.07
C ILE A 33 -19.21 2.36 3.86
N LYS A 34 -19.86 2.33 5.03
CA LYS A 34 -20.00 1.09 5.82
C LYS A 34 -20.79 0.02 5.07
N ASN A 35 -21.85 0.41 4.37
CA ASN A 35 -22.64 -0.51 3.56
C ASN A 35 -21.83 -1.09 2.40
N TYR A 36 -20.99 -0.28 1.73
CA TYR A 36 -20.06 -0.79 0.72
C TYR A 36 -19.07 -1.78 1.30
N GLU A 37 -18.40 -1.45 2.42
CA GLU A 37 -17.48 -2.38 3.09
C GLU A 37 -18.20 -3.69 3.46
N ARG A 38 -19.41 -3.58 4.02
CA ARG A 38 -20.23 -4.73 4.38
C ARG A 38 -20.56 -5.60 3.17
N ARG A 39 -21.05 -5.02 2.05
CA ARG A 39 -21.34 -5.78 0.82
C ARG A 39 -20.13 -6.53 0.28
N ILE A 40 -18.94 -5.91 0.35
CA ILE A 40 -17.69 -6.54 -0.10
C ILE A 40 -17.35 -7.71 0.81
N ARG A 41 -17.40 -7.53 2.13
CA ARG A 41 -17.14 -8.61 3.12
C ARG A 41 -18.18 -9.74 3.03
N ASP A 42 -19.46 -9.39 2.94
CA ASP A 42 -20.56 -10.34 2.76
C ASP A 42 -20.35 -11.17 1.48
N GLY A 43 -19.90 -10.55 0.38
CA GLY A 43 -19.57 -11.26 -0.87
C GLY A 43 -18.39 -12.22 -0.72
N ILE A 44 -17.34 -11.81 0.02
CA ILE A 44 -16.20 -12.67 0.35
C ILE A 44 -16.66 -13.89 1.19
N ASP A 45 -17.44 -13.64 2.24
CA ASP A 45 -17.92 -14.69 3.16
C ASP A 45 -18.87 -15.66 2.46
N TYR A 46 -19.83 -15.12 1.70
CA TYR A 46 -20.79 -15.89 0.92
C TYR A 46 -20.11 -16.71 -0.19
N GLY A 47 -18.95 -16.26 -0.67
CA GLY A 47 -18.18 -16.95 -1.70
C GLY A 47 -18.47 -16.48 -3.14
N TYR A 48 -19.19 -15.38 -3.32
CA TYR A 48 -19.47 -14.82 -4.64
C TYR A 48 -19.45 -13.29 -4.66
N PHE A 49 -18.84 -12.72 -5.70
CA PHE A 49 -19.12 -11.34 -6.07
C PHE A 49 -20.18 -11.25 -7.17
N ALA A 50 -21.03 -10.24 -7.07
CA ALA A 50 -22.10 -9.93 -8.02
C ALA A 50 -21.64 -8.85 -9.00
N GLY A 51 -21.42 -9.25 -10.25
CA GLY A 51 -21.16 -8.32 -11.33
C GLY A 51 -22.44 -7.71 -11.92
N TYR A 52 -22.26 -6.89 -12.95
CA TYR A 52 -23.36 -6.43 -13.81
C TYR A 52 -24.12 -7.61 -14.45
N ASN A 53 -25.39 -7.38 -14.78
CA ASN A 53 -26.28 -8.35 -15.44
C ASN A 53 -26.37 -9.71 -14.72
N TYR A 54 -26.36 -9.70 -13.39
CA TYR A 54 -26.44 -10.91 -12.54
C TYR A 54 -25.28 -11.90 -12.72
N THR A 55 -24.17 -11.46 -13.30
CA THR A 55 -22.94 -12.26 -13.40
C THR A 55 -22.43 -12.59 -12.01
N LYS A 56 -22.00 -13.83 -11.78
CA LYS A 56 -21.46 -14.28 -10.49
C LYS A 56 -19.99 -14.68 -10.64
N TYR A 57 -19.16 -14.18 -9.74
CA TYR A 57 -17.75 -14.52 -9.65
C TYR A 57 -17.54 -15.41 -8.43
N ASN A 58 -17.39 -16.73 -8.63
CA ASN A 58 -17.18 -17.69 -7.54
C ASN A 58 -15.77 -17.56 -6.96
N VAL A 59 -15.64 -16.91 -5.81
CA VAL A 59 -14.34 -16.63 -5.22
C VAL A 59 -13.70 -17.83 -4.52
N ARG A 60 -14.39 -18.97 -4.48
CA ARG A 60 -13.89 -20.25 -3.96
C ARG A 60 -13.24 -21.13 -5.03
N GLU A 61 -13.61 -20.94 -6.30
CA GLU A 61 -13.05 -21.72 -7.43
C GLU A 61 -11.77 -21.11 -7.99
N LYS A 62 -11.67 -19.78 -8.00
CA LYS A 62 -10.55 -19.05 -8.58
C LYS A 62 -10.15 -17.88 -7.69
N ASP A 63 -8.85 -17.58 -7.69
CA ASP A 63 -8.34 -16.35 -7.08
C ASP A 63 -8.74 -15.13 -7.92
N TYR A 64 -9.63 -14.31 -7.35
CA TYR A 64 -10.15 -13.06 -7.89
C TYR A 64 -9.55 -11.83 -7.19
N THR A 65 -8.32 -11.93 -6.67
CA THR A 65 -7.62 -10.80 -6.02
C THR A 65 -7.61 -9.54 -6.86
N ASN A 66 -7.41 -9.65 -8.18
CA ASN A 66 -7.44 -8.49 -9.08
C ASN A 66 -8.83 -7.83 -9.11
N VAL A 67 -9.89 -8.64 -9.21
CA VAL A 67 -11.28 -8.16 -9.20
C VAL A 67 -11.61 -7.48 -7.86
N LEU A 68 -11.18 -8.07 -6.74
CA LEU A 68 -11.34 -7.46 -5.42
C LEU A 68 -10.60 -6.11 -5.32
N GLY A 69 -9.40 -6.00 -5.91
CA GLY A 69 -8.68 -4.73 -6.01
C GLY A 69 -9.48 -3.67 -6.77
N ASN A 70 -10.01 -4.02 -7.94
CA ASN A 70 -10.84 -3.12 -8.75
C ASN A 70 -12.11 -2.68 -8.02
N ILE A 71 -12.76 -3.60 -7.29
CA ILE A 71 -13.91 -3.31 -6.44
C ILE A 71 -13.55 -2.35 -5.31
N LEU A 72 -12.46 -2.60 -4.57
CA LEU A 72 -12.04 -1.78 -3.43
C LEU A 72 -11.61 -0.38 -3.86
N GLU A 73 -10.93 -0.25 -4.99
CA GLU A 73 -10.55 1.04 -5.55
C GLU A 73 -11.77 1.78 -6.13
N GLY A 74 -12.72 1.06 -6.73
CA GLY A 74 -13.83 1.62 -7.48
C GLY A 74 -13.41 2.20 -8.83
N ASN A 75 -12.39 1.61 -9.45
CA ASN A 75 -11.92 1.99 -10.79
C ASN A 75 -12.88 1.51 -11.89
N ASP A 76 -12.56 1.81 -13.15
CA ASP A 76 -13.43 1.50 -14.29
C ASP A 76 -13.54 0.01 -14.59
N GLU A 77 -12.62 -0.81 -14.07
CA GLU A 77 -12.66 -2.27 -14.17
C GLU A 77 -13.46 -2.91 -13.01
N SER A 78 -14.08 -2.12 -12.13
CA SER A 78 -14.96 -2.64 -11.09
C SER A 78 -16.15 -3.35 -11.72
N ILE A 79 -16.34 -4.62 -11.34
CA ILE A 79 -17.37 -5.49 -11.93
C ILE A 79 -18.81 -5.07 -11.62
N ASN A 80 -19.01 -4.19 -10.62
CA ASN A 80 -20.28 -3.58 -10.28
C ASN A 80 -20.08 -2.36 -9.35
N LYS A 81 -19.69 -1.22 -9.93
CA LYS A 81 -19.36 0.00 -9.18
C LYS A 81 -20.57 0.60 -8.45
N GLU A 82 -21.77 0.46 -8.99
CA GLU A 82 -23.01 0.96 -8.36
C GLU A 82 -23.32 0.18 -7.08
N PHE A 83 -23.09 -1.13 -7.10
CA PHE A 83 -23.35 -1.99 -5.95
C PHE A 83 -22.23 -1.90 -4.89
N TYR A 84 -20.97 -1.90 -5.31
CA TYR A 84 -19.82 -1.95 -4.39
C TYR A 84 -19.20 -0.58 -4.05
N GLY A 85 -19.51 0.46 -4.81
CA GLY A 85 -18.95 1.80 -4.61
C GLY A 85 -17.46 1.88 -4.91
N ALA A 86 -16.78 2.79 -4.21
CA ALA A 86 -15.35 3.03 -4.31
C ALA A 86 -14.73 3.14 -2.90
N PHE A 87 -14.63 2.00 -2.19
CA PHE A 87 -14.36 1.99 -0.75
C PHE A 87 -13.08 2.76 -0.36
N TYR A 88 -11.96 2.53 -1.05
CA TYR A 88 -10.70 3.23 -0.79
C TYR A 88 -10.81 4.74 -1.07
N ARG A 89 -11.34 5.13 -2.23
CA ARG A 89 -11.48 6.54 -2.62
C ARG A 89 -12.45 7.29 -1.71
N ASN A 90 -13.55 6.64 -1.32
CA ASN A 90 -14.52 7.19 -0.39
C ASN A 90 -13.91 7.41 1.01
N LEU A 91 -13.04 6.52 1.49
CA LEU A 91 -12.30 6.74 2.73
C LEU A 91 -11.35 7.92 2.64
N ILE A 92 -10.60 8.04 1.53
CA ILE A 92 -9.72 9.20 1.30
C ILE A 92 -10.53 10.49 1.30
N SER A 93 -11.63 10.54 0.55
CA SER A 93 -12.50 11.74 0.48
C SER A 93 -13.14 12.08 1.82
N LEU A 94 -13.69 11.09 2.53
CA LEU A 94 -14.32 11.27 3.85
C LEU A 94 -13.35 11.90 4.86
N PHE A 95 -12.11 11.38 4.90
CA PHE A 95 -11.10 11.85 5.85
C PHE A 95 -10.32 13.07 5.36
N GLY A 96 -10.27 13.33 4.05
CA GLY A 96 -9.73 14.55 3.47
C GLY A 96 -10.55 15.77 3.85
N HIS A 97 -11.87 15.65 3.73
CA HIS A 97 -12.81 16.73 4.04
C HIS A 97 -13.20 16.83 5.52
N ILE A 98 -12.58 16.08 6.43
CA ILE A 98 -13.02 15.98 7.83
C ILE A 98 -13.03 17.34 8.57
N VAL A 99 -12.21 18.29 8.13
CA VAL A 99 -12.09 19.63 8.73
C VAL A 99 -13.20 20.57 8.24
N ASP A 100 -13.68 20.41 7.02
CA ASP A 100 -14.77 21.20 6.44
C ASP A 100 -15.70 20.31 5.59
N PRO A 101 -16.50 19.42 6.24
CA PRO A 101 -17.25 18.37 5.55
C PRO A 101 -18.28 18.86 4.54
N VAL A 102 -18.73 20.11 4.65
CA VAL A 102 -19.76 20.71 3.81
C VAL A 102 -19.25 21.96 3.08
N HIS A 103 -17.92 22.11 3.01
CA HIS A 103 -17.23 23.21 2.32
C HIS A 103 -17.69 24.63 2.74
N ARG A 104 -18.15 24.80 3.99
CA ARG A 104 -18.69 26.07 4.49
C ARG A 104 -17.61 27.12 4.66
N TYR A 105 -16.40 26.69 5.00
CA TYR A 105 -15.27 27.57 5.28
C TYR A 105 -14.30 27.64 4.09
N GLY A 106 -14.64 26.96 3.00
CA GLY A 106 -13.82 26.89 1.79
C GLY A 106 -12.43 26.35 2.07
N VAL A 107 -12.27 25.41 3.01
CA VAL A 107 -10.95 24.83 3.34
C VAL A 107 -10.39 24.12 2.10
N PRO A 108 -9.10 24.28 1.76
CA PRO A 108 -8.52 23.62 0.60
C PRO A 108 -8.37 22.10 0.83
N ALA A 109 -8.03 21.38 -0.24
CA ALA A 109 -7.82 19.93 -0.18
C ALA A 109 -6.80 19.53 0.91
N SER A 110 -7.10 18.43 1.58
CA SER A 110 -6.19 17.82 2.55
C SER A 110 -5.00 17.17 1.86
N VAL A 111 -3.91 17.01 2.60
CA VAL A 111 -2.75 16.24 2.13
C VAL A 111 -3.09 14.79 1.81
N LEU A 112 -4.18 14.25 2.37
CA LEU A 112 -4.65 12.89 2.08
C LEU A 112 -5.19 12.73 0.65
N GLU A 113 -5.58 13.83 0.01
CA GLU A 113 -6.26 13.81 -1.29
C GLU A 113 -5.28 13.93 -2.46
N GLN A 114 -3.98 14.04 -2.16
CA GLN A 114 -2.91 14.20 -3.15
C GLN A 114 -1.89 13.07 -3.01
N PRO A 115 -1.61 12.30 -4.07
CA PRO A 115 -0.64 11.20 -4.04
C PRO A 115 0.75 11.60 -3.53
N GLU A 116 1.17 12.83 -3.80
CA GLU A 116 2.46 13.40 -3.45
C GLU A 116 2.61 13.64 -1.94
N THR A 117 1.49 13.85 -1.23
CA THR A 117 1.50 14.23 0.19
C THR A 117 0.78 13.24 1.11
N GLN A 118 -0.04 12.33 0.58
CA GLN A 118 -0.88 11.42 1.39
C GLN A 118 -0.06 10.56 2.35
N LEU A 119 1.14 10.14 1.94
CA LEU A 119 2.02 9.29 2.76
C LEU A 119 2.59 10.02 4.00
N ARG A 120 2.50 11.35 4.05
CA ARG A 120 2.94 12.13 5.21
C ARG A 120 1.96 12.03 6.38
N ASP A 121 0.68 11.76 6.11
CA ASP A 121 -0.36 11.72 7.13
C ASP A 121 -0.48 10.31 7.75
N PRO A 122 -0.31 10.15 9.08
CA PRO A 122 -0.49 8.86 9.76
C PRO A 122 -1.85 8.17 9.51
N LEU A 123 -2.90 8.94 9.21
CA LEU A 123 -4.22 8.40 8.91
C LEU A 123 -4.25 7.63 7.58
N PHE A 124 -3.39 7.96 6.62
CA PHE A 124 -3.23 7.18 5.39
C PHE A 124 -2.94 5.71 5.71
N TYR A 125 -1.98 5.44 6.60
CA TYR A 125 -1.60 4.08 6.98
C TYR A 125 -2.73 3.34 7.71
N ARG A 126 -3.59 4.06 8.45
CA ARG A 126 -4.78 3.47 9.08
C ARG A 126 -5.85 3.10 8.05
N ILE A 127 -6.06 3.96 7.05
CA ILE A 127 -6.95 3.69 5.90
C ILE A 127 -6.43 2.50 5.11
N ALA A 128 -5.15 2.52 4.72
CA ALA A 128 -4.49 1.44 4.00
C ALA A 128 -4.60 0.10 4.76
N LYS A 129 -4.34 0.09 6.08
CA LYS A 129 -4.51 -1.12 6.91
C LYS A 129 -5.96 -1.62 6.93
N ARG A 130 -6.96 -0.72 6.95
CA ARG A 130 -8.38 -1.11 6.87
C ARG A 130 -8.72 -1.73 5.52
N VAL A 131 -8.25 -1.16 4.42
CA VAL A 131 -8.45 -1.74 3.07
C VAL A 131 -7.73 -3.09 2.95
N LEU A 132 -6.47 -3.17 3.37
CA LEU A 132 -5.71 -4.43 3.38
C LEU A 132 -6.37 -5.52 4.24
N SER A 133 -7.06 -5.16 5.32
CA SER A 133 -7.80 -6.14 6.12
C SER A 133 -8.86 -6.89 5.32
N VAL A 134 -9.42 -6.29 4.26
CA VAL A 134 -10.37 -6.96 3.36
C VAL A 134 -9.64 -7.98 2.49
N PHE A 135 -8.45 -7.64 1.98
CA PHE A 135 -7.61 -8.59 1.26
C PHE A 135 -7.15 -9.74 2.14
N TYR A 136 -6.72 -9.47 3.37
CA TYR A 136 -6.32 -10.53 4.30
C TYR A 136 -7.48 -11.45 4.63
N HIS A 137 -8.69 -10.90 4.85
CA HIS A 137 -9.90 -11.68 5.02
C HIS A 137 -10.17 -12.59 3.82
N TYR A 138 -10.13 -12.03 2.61
CA TYR A 138 -10.32 -12.80 1.38
C TYR A 138 -9.27 -13.91 1.21
N LYS A 139 -7.99 -13.57 1.34
CA LYS A 139 -6.86 -14.50 1.21
C LYS A 139 -6.90 -15.61 2.27
N SER A 140 -7.49 -15.36 3.44
CA SER A 140 -7.65 -16.36 4.49
C SER A 140 -8.63 -17.49 4.13
N LEU A 141 -9.55 -17.23 3.20
CA LEU A 141 -10.54 -18.19 2.71
C LEU A 141 -10.04 -19.03 1.53
N LEU A 142 -8.88 -18.68 0.95
CA LEU A 142 -8.28 -19.47 -0.11
C LEU A 142 -7.68 -20.74 0.46
N LYS A 143 -7.64 -21.80 -0.36
CA LYS A 143 -6.97 -23.06 0.03
C LYS A 143 -5.49 -22.77 0.27
N PRO A 144 -4.95 -23.08 1.46
CA PRO A 144 -3.52 -22.96 1.71
C PRO A 144 -2.72 -23.86 0.77
N TYR A 145 -1.50 -23.43 0.43
CA TYR A 145 -0.58 -24.28 -0.30
C TYR A 145 -0.32 -25.59 0.46
N THR A 146 -0.37 -26.69 -0.27
CA THR A 146 0.02 -28.01 0.21
C THR A 146 1.53 -28.19 0.14
N TYR A 147 2.05 -29.26 0.72
CA TYR A 147 3.45 -29.61 0.59
C TYR A 147 3.85 -29.71 -0.90
N ASP A 148 3.07 -30.41 -1.72
CA ASP A 148 3.36 -30.63 -3.13
C ASP A 148 3.31 -29.33 -3.95
N ASP A 149 2.53 -28.32 -3.53
CA ASP A 149 2.50 -27.01 -4.19
C ASP A 149 3.79 -26.20 -3.96
N LEU A 150 4.49 -26.44 -2.85
CA LEU A 150 5.70 -25.71 -2.44
C LEU A 150 6.99 -26.53 -2.66
N TYR A 151 6.85 -27.85 -2.74
CA TYR A 151 7.97 -28.76 -2.84
C TYR A 151 8.64 -28.68 -4.21
N MET A 152 9.94 -28.47 -4.22
CA MET A 152 10.77 -28.50 -5.42
C MET A 152 11.67 -29.75 -5.38
N PRO A 153 11.30 -30.85 -6.09
CA PRO A 153 12.00 -32.12 -5.95
C PRO A 153 13.48 -32.06 -6.35
N GLY A 154 14.35 -32.56 -5.47
CA GLY A 154 15.80 -32.62 -5.69
C GLY A 154 16.51 -31.28 -5.52
N VAL A 155 15.86 -30.27 -4.92
CA VAL A 155 16.48 -28.97 -4.59
C VAL A 155 16.39 -28.73 -3.10
N THR A 156 17.48 -28.30 -2.48
CA THR A 156 17.53 -27.98 -1.05
C THR A 156 18.37 -26.73 -0.83
N VAL A 157 17.81 -25.76 -0.10
CA VAL A 157 18.58 -24.62 0.41
C VAL A 157 19.31 -25.09 1.67
N GLU A 158 20.63 -25.22 1.59
CA GLU A 158 21.45 -25.71 2.69
C GLU A 158 21.81 -24.60 3.69
N ASP A 159 22.09 -23.40 3.19
CA ASP A 159 22.52 -22.28 4.01
C ASP A 159 22.19 -20.94 3.35
N ILE A 160 22.02 -19.91 4.19
CA ILE A 160 21.93 -18.53 3.77
C ILE A 160 22.72 -17.65 4.72
N THR A 161 23.68 -16.91 4.16
CA THR A 161 24.49 -15.94 4.91
C THR A 161 24.32 -14.56 4.34
N PHE A 162 24.41 -13.55 5.21
CA PHE A 162 24.28 -12.15 4.86
C PHE A 162 25.50 -11.40 5.37
N ASP A 163 25.95 -10.43 4.58
CA ASP A 163 26.80 -9.37 5.08
C ASP A 163 26.09 -8.54 6.16
N LYS A 164 26.86 -7.71 6.86
CA LYS A 164 26.30 -6.82 7.88
C LYS A 164 25.34 -5.79 7.25
N LEU A 165 24.08 -5.85 7.65
CA LEU A 165 23.06 -4.86 7.28
C LEU A 165 23.26 -3.58 8.10
N VAL A 166 23.54 -2.46 7.43
CA VAL A 166 23.80 -1.17 8.09
C VAL A 166 23.01 -0.07 7.38
N THR A 167 22.17 0.62 8.16
CA THR A 167 21.48 1.84 7.72
C THR A 167 22.15 3.08 8.29
N TYR A 168 21.96 4.21 7.61
CA TYR A 168 22.44 5.52 8.02
C TYR A 168 21.56 6.61 7.40
N PHE A 169 21.70 7.85 7.87
CA PHE A 169 21.13 9.01 7.18
C PHE A 169 22.23 9.70 6.37
N ASP A 170 21.88 10.12 5.17
CA ASP A 170 22.75 10.92 4.30
C ASP A 170 22.02 12.15 3.78
N THR A 171 22.78 13.17 3.39
CA THR A 171 22.23 14.37 2.77
C THR A 171 21.86 14.10 1.32
N PHE A 172 20.67 14.53 0.93
CA PHE A 172 20.17 14.47 -0.44
C PHE A 172 19.71 15.85 -0.87
N ASP A 173 20.27 16.30 -1.98
CA ASP A 173 20.04 17.61 -2.57
C ASP A 173 19.10 17.47 -3.77
N PHE A 174 18.09 18.34 -3.86
CA PHE A 174 17.20 18.41 -5.03
C PHE A 174 16.84 19.86 -5.34
N GLU A 175 16.68 20.14 -6.64
CA GLU A 175 16.35 21.48 -7.11
C GLU A 175 14.88 21.83 -6.83
N ILE A 176 14.65 23.09 -6.45
CA ILE A 176 13.32 23.64 -6.13
C ILE A 176 12.97 24.85 -7.00
N ASN A 177 13.63 25.02 -8.14
CA ASN A 177 13.42 26.15 -9.06
C ASN A 177 11.93 26.30 -9.45
N ASN A 178 11.22 25.19 -9.64
CA ASN A 178 9.79 25.18 -9.97
C ASN A 178 8.86 25.68 -8.85
N ALA A 179 9.36 25.82 -7.62
CA ALA A 179 8.60 26.40 -6.52
C ALA A 179 8.72 27.93 -6.45
N LEU A 180 9.55 28.52 -7.31
CA LEU A 180 9.83 29.96 -7.35
C LEU A 180 9.14 30.60 -8.54
N SER A 181 8.61 31.81 -8.31
CA SER A 181 8.00 32.62 -9.35
C SER A 181 8.96 33.71 -9.80
N PHE A 182 9.33 33.70 -11.09
CA PHE A 182 10.12 34.74 -11.72
C PHE A 182 9.23 35.65 -12.57
N SER A 183 9.61 36.93 -12.72
CA SER A 183 8.84 37.88 -13.54
C SER A 183 8.89 37.53 -15.03
N LYS A 184 10.02 36.99 -15.52
CA LYS A 184 10.13 36.34 -16.82
C LYS A 184 10.66 34.93 -16.62
N PRO A 185 10.15 33.92 -17.36
CA PRO A 185 10.68 32.55 -17.29
C PRO A 185 12.18 32.45 -17.57
N GLU A 186 12.69 33.31 -18.46
CA GLU A 186 14.11 33.39 -18.85
C GLU A 186 15.02 33.75 -17.67
N ASP A 187 14.54 34.58 -16.74
CA ASP A 187 15.31 35.01 -15.56
C ASP A 187 15.57 33.84 -14.59
N GLY A 188 14.75 32.79 -14.64
CA GLY A 188 14.91 31.60 -13.81
C GLY A 188 16.06 30.69 -14.24
N ALA A 189 16.53 30.81 -15.50
CA ALA A 189 17.62 29.99 -16.02
C ALA A 189 18.97 30.30 -15.37
N ASP A 190 19.13 31.51 -14.83
CA ASP A 190 20.37 31.98 -14.22
C ASP A 190 20.52 31.56 -12.74
N PHE A 191 19.49 30.96 -12.14
CA PHE A 191 19.49 30.58 -10.73
C PHE A 191 19.23 29.09 -10.54
N SER A 192 20.01 28.44 -9.67
CA SER A 192 19.72 27.10 -9.14
C SER A 192 19.54 27.18 -7.63
N TYR A 193 18.31 26.91 -7.20
CA TYR A 193 17.92 26.81 -5.79
C TYR A 193 17.79 25.34 -5.42
N VAL A 194 18.50 24.94 -4.37
CA VAL A 194 18.61 23.55 -3.92
C VAL A 194 18.11 23.43 -2.49
N ALA A 195 17.25 22.44 -2.25
CA ALA A 195 16.89 22.01 -0.91
C ALA A 195 17.70 20.77 -0.54
N ARG A 196 18.28 20.78 0.67
CA ARG A 196 19.00 19.65 1.26
C ARG A 196 18.18 19.01 2.36
N GLN A 197 18.02 17.68 2.32
CA GLN A 197 17.33 16.93 3.36
C GLN A 197 18.10 15.67 3.75
N TYR A 198 17.96 15.22 5.00
CA TYR A 198 18.45 13.91 5.40
C TYR A 198 17.49 12.82 4.93
N ARG A 199 18.02 11.78 4.27
CA ARG A 199 17.26 10.60 3.83
C ARG A 199 17.89 9.33 4.39
N LEU A 200 17.03 8.37 4.75
CA LEU A 200 17.48 7.03 5.15
C LEU A 200 18.15 6.35 3.95
N ASN A 201 19.29 5.71 4.20
CA ASN A 201 20.07 4.96 3.24
C ASN A 201 20.66 3.69 3.89
N HIS A 202 21.27 2.81 3.09
CA HIS A 202 21.95 1.61 3.57
C HIS A 202 23.28 1.38 2.84
N LYS A 203 24.19 0.64 3.47
CA LYS A 203 25.40 0.17 2.78
C LYS A 203 25.02 -0.97 1.83
N PRO A 204 25.66 -1.09 0.66
CA PRO A 204 25.54 -2.30 -0.16
C PRO A 204 25.92 -3.53 0.68
N PHE A 205 25.20 -4.63 0.47
CA PHE A 205 25.42 -5.89 1.16
C PHE A 205 25.18 -7.04 0.16
N PHE A 206 25.86 -8.15 0.36
CA PHE A 206 25.60 -9.38 -0.38
C PHE A 206 24.93 -10.42 0.53
N TYR A 207 24.21 -11.33 -0.09
CA TYR A 207 23.75 -12.54 0.54
C TYR A 207 24.18 -13.74 -0.30
N HIS A 208 24.59 -14.81 0.37
CA HIS A 208 25.07 -16.02 -0.27
C HIS A 208 24.12 -17.16 0.07
N LEU A 209 23.42 -17.67 -0.95
CA LEU A 209 22.63 -18.89 -0.83
C LEU A 209 23.47 -20.08 -1.25
N LYS A 210 23.57 -21.07 -0.37
CA LYS A 210 24.09 -22.38 -0.71
C LYS A 210 22.93 -23.28 -1.05
N VAL A 211 22.78 -23.62 -2.33
CA VAL A 211 21.69 -24.46 -2.82
C VAL A 211 22.29 -25.73 -3.41
N LYS A 212 21.81 -26.88 -2.96
CA LYS A 212 22.12 -28.18 -3.56
C LYS A 212 21.01 -28.55 -4.51
N SER A 213 21.37 -29.01 -5.70
CA SER A 213 20.43 -29.58 -6.66
C SER A 213 20.91 -30.94 -7.13
N GLU A 214 19.99 -31.89 -7.32
CA GLU A 214 20.28 -33.23 -7.85
C GLU A 214 20.20 -33.28 -9.38
N LYS A 215 19.71 -32.21 -10.01
CA LYS A 215 19.49 -32.11 -11.45
C LYS A 215 19.60 -30.67 -11.94
N GLU A 216 19.88 -30.51 -13.22
CA GLU A 216 19.77 -29.21 -13.85
C GLU A 216 18.30 -28.75 -13.88
N VAL A 217 18.00 -27.56 -13.37
CA VAL A 217 16.62 -27.03 -13.32
C VAL A 217 16.60 -25.50 -13.36
N ASP A 218 15.70 -24.95 -14.17
CA ASP A 218 15.40 -23.52 -14.15
C ASP A 218 14.57 -23.18 -12.91
N SER A 219 15.02 -22.20 -12.14
CA SER A 219 14.42 -21.83 -10.85
C SER A 219 14.19 -20.33 -10.75
N VAL A 220 13.28 -19.94 -9.84
CA VAL A 220 13.07 -18.55 -9.45
C VAL A 220 13.41 -18.43 -7.97
N VAL A 221 14.39 -17.59 -7.65
CA VAL A 221 14.75 -17.27 -6.27
C VAL A 221 13.95 -16.06 -5.84
N ARG A 222 13.29 -16.14 -4.68
CA ARG A 222 12.54 -15.02 -4.07
C ARG A 222 13.00 -14.82 -2.64
N VAL A 223 13.47 -13.61 -2.33
CA VAL A 223 13.99 -13.25 -1.00
C VAL A 223 13.02 -12.28 -0.34
N PHE A 224 12.59 -12.58 0.88
CA PHE A 224 11.68 -11.75 1.65
C PHE A 224 12.30 -11.30 2.98
N ILE A 225 12.01 -10.08 3.41
CA ILE A 225 12.35 -9.57 4.75
C ILE A 225 11.09 -9.30 5.56
N GLY A 226 11.10 -9.65 6.84
CA GLY A 226 9.96 -9.47 7.73
C GLY A 226 10.37 -9.46 9.19
N PRO A 227 9.46 -9.05 10.10
CA PRO A 227 9.74 -8.96 11.52
C PRO A 227 9.88 -10.36 12.15
N LYS A 228 10.83 -10.50 13.08
CA LYS A 228 10.94 -11.68 13.94
C LYS A 228 10.10 -11.54 15.21
N TYR A 229 10.14 -10.36 15.83
CA TYR A 229 9.47 -10.07 17.09
C TYR A 229 8.43 -8.96 16.93
N ASP A 230 7.40 -9.00 17.77
CA ASP A 230 6.45 -7.90 17.92
C ASP A 230 7.00 -6.79 18.82
N ALA A 231 6.21 -5.71 18.99
CA ALA A 231 6.61 -4.55 19.78
C ALA A 231 6.82 -4.84 21.28
N LEU A 232 6.34 -5.99 21.78
CA LEU A 232 6.51 -6.45 23.17
C LEU A 232 7.63 -7.50 23.29
N GLY A 233 8.32 -7.84 22.19
CA GLY A 233 9.42 -8.81 22.17
C GLY A 233 8.98 -10.27 22.02
N ARG A 234 7.70 -10.55 21.76
CA ARG A 234 7.23 -11.92 21.49
C ARG A 234 7.55 -12.30 20.05
N GLU A 235 8.06 -13.52 19.86
CA GLU A 235 8.33 -14.05 18.53
C GLU A 235 7.03 -14.32 17.77
N TYR A 236 6.96 -13.85 16.52
CA TYR A 236 5.81 -14.13 15.66
C TYR A 236 5.86 -15.56 15.12
N SER A 237 4.71 -16.24 15.13
CA SER A 237 4.50 -17.43 14.31
C SER A 237 4.52 -17.09 12.82
N LEU A 238 4.76 -18.07 11.95
CA LEU A 238 4.69 -17.89 10.49
C LEU A 238 3.32 -17.35 10.06
N GLU A 239 2.24 -17.85 10.67
CA GLU A 239 0.87 -17.42 10.38
C GLU A 239 0.62 -15.94 10.67
N GLU A 240 1.25 -15.40 11.72
CA GLU A 240 1.13 -13.98 12.08
C GLU A 240 2.00 -13.09 11.20
N ARG A 241 3.25 -13.49 10.94
CA ARG A 241 4.22 -12.66 10.22
C ARG A 241 4.12 -12.73 8.69
N LYS A 242 3.41 -13.73 8.12
CA LYS A 242 3.30 -13.90 6.65
C LYS A 242 2.85 -12.62 5.92
N GLN A 243 1.99 -11.82 6.57
CA GLN A 243 1.45 -10.56 6.03
C GLN A 243 2.43 -9.37 6.11
N TYR A 244 3.53 -9.49 6.86
CA TYR A 244 4.51 -8.43 7.09
C TYR A 244 5.79 -8.61 6.27
N TYR A 245 5.86 -9.65 5.45
CA TYR A 245 7.00 -9.86 4.56
C TYR A 245 6.96 -8.90 3.37
N LEU A 246 8.09 -8.26 3.11
CA LEU A 246 8.35 -7.45 1.92
C LEU A 246 9.27 -8.23 0.99
N LEU A 247 8.93 -8.28 -0.29
CA LEU A 247 9.80 -8.87 -1.32
C LEU A 247 11.02 -7.96 -1.49
N LEU A 248 12.21 -8.49 -1.22
CA LEU A 248 13.48 -7.80 -1.40
C LEU A 248 14.04 -7.99 -2.81
N ASP A 249 14.04 -9.24 -3.29
CA ASP A 249 14.60 -9.57 -4.60
C ASP A 249 13.88 -10.78 -5.23
N THR A 250 13.85 -10.80 -6.56
CA THR A 250 13.34 -11.92 -7.35
C THR A 250 14.13 -12.05 -8.65
N PHE A 251 14.71 -13.22 -8.89
CA PHE A 251 15.49 -13.47 -10.11
C PHE A 251 15.41 -14.92 -10.56
N ASN A 252 15.59 -15.13 -11.86
CA ASN A 252 15.71 -16.47 -12.43
C ASN A 252 17.15 -16.96 -12.26
N TYR A 253 17.31 -18.23 -11.90
CA TYR A 253 18.61 -18.88 -11.78
C TYR A 253 18.54 -20.31 -12.28
N LYS A 254 19.52 -20.71 -13.09
CA LYS A 254 19.63 -22.08 -13.57
C LYS A 254 20.50 -22.88 -12.59
N LEU A 255 19.86 -23.75 -11.80
CA LEU A 255 20.56 -24.64 -10.88
C LEU A 255 21.24 -25.76 -11.67
N THR A 256 22.45 -26.10 -11.27
CA THR A 256 23.22 -27.22 -11.80
C THR A 256 23.35 -28.31 -10.73
N ALA A 257 23.56 -29.55 -11.17
CA ALA A 257 23.81 -30.69 -10.28
C ALA A 257 25.18 -30.62 -9.59
#